data_AF-A0A2V3HR62-F1
#
_entry.id   AF-A0A2V3HR62-F1
#
_cell.length_a   1.000
_cell.length_b   1.000
_cell.length_c   1.000
_cell.angle_alpha   90.00
_cell.angle_beta   90.00
_cell.angle_gamma   90.00
#
_symmetry.space_group_name_H-M   'P 1'
#
loop_
_entity.id
_entity.type
_entity.pdbx_description
1 polymer ?
#
loop_
_entity_poly.entity_id
_entity_poly.type
_entity_poly.pdbx_seq_one_letter_code
_entity_poly.pdbx_strand_id
1 'polypeptide(L)'
;MPIFLGIAFIAMIVIFTLGGFPLLPSIIFAIVVAVTTFLLGAIAVRVMGETGIEPVSGTSFIVLLMLLGLFLNFRDALGLSKEEAILMGLVGTTVFGSAISMSGTVVADYKNSLYIGNRPYHISKGNIMGVVPGSILGAGIAIFLSILLAEGKIDLIAPQANAFATFTILLAEGEGDLKALGLGFLLGCFAEWATGMGTSFGLGMYLPTLMTFPMLIGGGARDWWEERKLKPKVEKIRSKEGNKVAERMRAIMLLATFMIAAGMLTGEAFLGVESAALAAVDELPSGGEQVPEMMGGVPLLDDDGNQVMREEVMGDVSWYPMVRMGAFILINVLLAGSIYMLFRKAGIIGPKDQLMEAELD
;
A
#
# COMPACT_ATOMS: atom_id res chain seq x y z
N MET A 1 -26.43 -2.03 -5.71
CA MET A 1 -25.37 -2.71 -6.51
C MET A 1 -25.43 -2.27 -7.98
N PRO A 2 -26.46 -2.59 -8.79
CA PRO A 2 -26.46 -2.22 -10.22
C PRO A 2 -26.46 -0.70 -10.47
N ILE A 3 -27.09 0.07 -9.59
CA ILE A 3 -27.12 1.54 -9.68
C ILE A 3 -25.72 2.15 -9.54
N PHE A 4 -24.94 1.73 -8.53
CA PHE A 4 -23.58 2.26 -8.32
C PHE A 4 -22.62 1.86 -9.43
N LEU A 5 -22.74 0.64 -9.97
CA LEU A 5 -21.97 0.23 -11.14
C LEU A 5 -22.34 1.07 -12.38
N GLY A 6 -23.63 1.35 -12.58
CA GLY A 6 -24.09 2.24 -13.65
C GLY A 6 -23.58 3.69 -13.49
N ILE A 7 -23.58 4.21 -12.26
CA ILE A 7 -23.00 5.55 -11.97
C ILE A 7 -21.51 5.56 -12.27
N ALA A 8 -20.75 4.57 -11.79
CA ALA A 8 -19.31 4.48 -12.04
C ALA A 8 -19.01 4.34 -13.55
N PHE A 9 -19.81 3.54 -14.26
CA PHE A 9 -19.71 3.37 -15.71
C PHE A 9 -19.90 4.68 -16.47
N ILE A 10 -20.97 5.42 -16.17
CA ILE A 10 -21.24 6.72 -16.79
C ILE A 10 -20.17 7.74 -16.39
N ALA A 11 -19.75 7.76 -15.13
CA ALA A 11 -18.71 8.67 -14.64
C ALA A 11 -17.38 8.44 -15.35
N MET A 12 -16.95 7.19 -15.57
CA MET A 12 -15.73 6.88 -16.33
C MET A 12 -15.80 7.41 -17.76
N ILE A 13 -16.94 7.22 -18.46
CA ILE A 13 -17.12 7.73 -19.83
C ILE A 13 -17.04 9.26 -19.84
N VAL A 14 -17.71 9.92 -18.90
CA VAL A 14 -17.74 11.39 -18.83
C VAL A 14 -16.36 11.94 -18.51
N ILE A 15 -15.64 11.37 -17.54
CA ILE A 15 -14.30 11.83 -17.15
C ILE A 15 -13.31 11.70 -18.31
N PHE A 16 -13.30 10.57 -19.01
CA PHE A 16 -12.35 10.36 -20.11
C PHE A 16 -12.69 11.20 -21.35
N THR A 17 -13.97 11.37 -21.66
CA THR A 17 -14.37 12.24 -22.78
C THR A 17 -14.08 13.73 -22.49
N LEU A 18 -14.31 14.18 -21.25
CA LEU A 18 -13.89 15.53 -20.81
C LEU A 18 -12.37 15.67 -20.75
N GLY A 19 -11.65 14.58 -20.50
CA GLY A 19 -10.19 14.51 -20.54
C GLY A 19 -9.58 14.53 -21.94
N GLY A 20 -10.40 14.62 -23.01
CA GLY A 20 -9.95 14.75 -24.39
C GLY A 20 -9.89 13.44 -25.18
N PHE A 21 -10.23 12.30 -24.57
CA PHE A 21 -10.22 11.01 -25.27
C PHE A 21 -11.47 10.84 -26.15
N PRO A 22 -11.37 10.14 -27.30
CA PRO A 22 -12.54 9.86 -28.12
C PRO A 22 -13.60 9.04 -27.36
N LEU A 23 -14.87 9.26 -27.70
CA LEU A 23 -16.01 8.65 -27.00
C LEU A 23 -15.99 7.11 -27.05
N LEU A 24 -15.68 6.54 -28.23
CA LEU A 24 -15.69 5.10 -28.43
C LEU A 24 -14.64 4.37 -27.56
N PRO A 25 -13.34 4.77 -27.55
CA PRO A 25 -12.36 4.30 -26.58
C PRO A 25 -12.80 4.43 -25.13
N SER A 26 -13.41 5.56 -24.75
CA SER A 26 -13.87 5.82 -23.38
C SER A 26 -14.98 4.83 -22.94
N ILE A 27 -15.88 4.47 -23.85
CA ILE A 27 -16.90 3.45 -23.61
C ILE A 27 -16.24 2.07 -23.46
N ILE A 28 -15.35 1.69 -24.36
CA ILE A 28 -14.65 0.41 -24.32
C ILE A 28 -13.84 0.28 -23.02
N PHE A 29 -13.12 1.34 -22.65
CA PHE A 29 -12.42 1.46 -21.38
C PHE A 29 -13.33 1.19 -20.19
N ALA A 30 -14.46 1.91 -20.10
CA ALA A 30 -15.40 1.76 -19.00
C ALA A 30 -15.97 0.34 -18.92
N ILE A 31 -16.26 -0.30 -20.06
CA ILE A 31 -16.73 -1.69 -20.12
C ILE A 31 -15.67 -2.65 -19.59
N VAL A 32 -14.44 -2.57 -20.14
CA VAL A 32 -13.37 -3.50 -19.79
C VAL A 32 -13.00 -3.35 -18.32
N VAL A 33 -12.83 -2.13 -17.83
CA VAL A 33 -12.50 -1.87 -16.41
C VAL A 33 -13.63 -2.31 -15.50
N ALA A 34 -14.90 -2.02 -15.80
CA ALA A 34 -16.03 -2.44 -14.98
C ALA A 34 -16.15 -3.98 -14.89
N VAL A 35 -16.04 -4.67 -16.03
CA VAL A 35 -16.15 -6.13 -16.09
C VAL A 35 -14.98 -6.81 -15.38
N THR A 36 -13.75 -6.37 -15.65
CA THR A 36 -12.56 -6.94 -15.00
C THR A 36 -12.57 -6.69 -13.50
N THR A 37 -12.93 -5.48 -13.06
CA THR A 37 -13.07 -5.16 -11.63
C THR A 37 -14.12 -6.03 -10.96
N PHE A 38 -15.26 -6.28 -11.63
CA PHE A 38 -16.30 -7.15 -11.08
C PHE A 38 -15.84 -8.61 -10.95
N LEU A 39 -15.23 -9.17 -12.01
CA LEU A 39 -14.79 -10.56 -12.04
C LEU A 39 -13.63 -10.82 -11.07
N LEU A 40 -12.59 -9.98 -11.12
CA LEU A 40 -11.38 -10.14 -10.30
C LEU A 40 -11.59 -9.61 -8.88
N GLY A 41 -12.49 -8.66 -8.67
CA GLY A 41 -12.88 -8.18 -7.34
C GLY A 41 -13.46 -9.30 -6.47
N ALA A 42 -14.25 -10.22 -7.04
CA ALA A 42 -14.74 -11.38 -6.31
C ALA A 42 -13.61 -12.29 -5.78
N ILE A 43 -12.55 -12.45 -6.58
CA ILE A 43 -11.35 -13.21 -6.19
C ILE A 43 -10.63 -12.48 -5.06
N ALA A 44 -10.43 -11.17 -5.20
CA ALA A 44 -9.77 -10.37 -4.17
C ALA A 44 -10.52 -10.40 -2.83
N VAL A 45 -11.84 -10.26 -2.84
CA VAL A 45 -12.69 -10.36 -1.64
C VAL A 45 -12.53 -11.72 -0.96
N ARG A 46 -12.52 -12.80 -1.75
CA ARG A 46 -12.34 -14.16 -1.23
C ARG A 46 -10.95 -14.36 -0.63
N VAL A 47 -9.90 -14.00 -1.37
CA VAL A 47 -8.51 -14.17 -0.93
C VAL A 47 -8.23 -13.31 0.31
N MET A 48 -8.78 -12.08 0.37
CA MET A 48 -8.68 -11.24 1.55
C MET A 48 -9.40 -11.87 2.75
N GLY A 49 -10.58 -12.46 2.54
CA GLY A 49 -11.32 -13.17 3.59
C GLY A 49 -10.56 -14.39 4.15
N GLU A 50 -9.88 -15.14 3.29
CA GLU A 50 -9.14 -16.38 3.61
C GLU A 50 -7.74 -16.11 4.18
N THR A 51 -6.96 -15.22 3.55
CA THR A 51 -5.53 -15.03 3.84
C THR A 51 -5.20 -13.71 4.56
N GLY A 52 -6.11 -12.74 4.53
CA GLY A 52 -5.86 -11.38 5.05
C GLY A 52 -4.88 -10.55 4.22
N ILE A 53 -4.53 -11.00 3.01
CA ILE A 53 -3.68 -10.28 2.07
C ILE A 53 -4.43 -10.14 0.74
N GLU A 54 -4.36 -8.96 0.14
CA GLU A 54 -5.02 -8.66 -1.13
C GLU A 54 -4.11 -9.02 -2.32
N PRO A 55 -4.61 -9.72 -3.36
CA PRO A 55 -3.83 -10.04 -4.56
C PRO A 55 -3.77 -8.87 -5.56
N VAL A 56 -3.63 -7.62 -5.07
CA VAL A 56 -3.73 -6.40 -5.91
C VAL A 56 -2.63 -6.37 -6.97
N SER A 57 -1.39 -6.72 -6.60
CA SER A 57 -0.23 -6.61 -7.49
C SER A 57 -0.35 -7.51 -8.72
N GLY A 58 -0.57 -8.81 -8.51
CA GLY A 58 -0.66 -9.79 -9.60
C GLY A 58 -1.86 -9.56 -10.52
N THR A 59 -3.03 -9.23 -9.95
CA THR A 59 -4.22 -8.94 -10.75
C THR A 59 -4.06 -7.65 -11.56
N SER A 60 -3.37 -6.65 -11.03
CA SER A 60 -3.10 -5.39 -11.74
C SER A 60 -2.15 -5.60 -12.93
N PHE A 61 -1.15 -6.49 -12.84
CA PHE A 61 -0.30 -6.83 -13.99
C PHE A 61 -1.09 -7.48 -15.13
N ILE A 62 -2.01 -8.38 -14.81
CA ILE A 62 -2.87 -9.02 -15.83
C ILE A 62 -3.73 -7.96 -16.54
N VAL A 63 -4.34 -7.05 -15.77
CA VAL A 63 -5.16 -5.96 -16.32
C VAL A 63 -4.31 -4.98 -17.12
N LEU A 64 -3.09 -4.66 -16.68
CA LEU A 64 -2.14 -3.82 -17.42
C LEU A 64 -1.83 -4.40 -18.80
N LEU A 65 -1.38 -5.65 -18.85
CA LEU A 65 -1.04 -6.32 -20.11
C LEU A 65 -2.27 -6.43 -21.02
N MET A 66 -3.44 -6.68 -20.45
CA MET A 66 -4.71 -6.73 -21.18
C MET A 66 -5.09 -5.37 -21.77
N LEU A 67 -5.06 -4.29 -20.98
CA LEU A 67 -5.44 -2.95 -21.42
C LEU A 67 -4.43 -2.35 -22.40
N LEU A 68 -3.13 -2.47 -22.12
CA LEU A 68 -2.08 -2.06 -23.06
C LEU A 68 -2.17 -2.88 -24.35
N GLY A 69 -2.34 -4.20 -24.25
CA GLY A 69 -2.55 -5.05 -25.40
C GLY A 69 -3.77 -4.64 -26.22
N LEU A 70 -4.89 -4.32 -25.59
CA LEU A 70 -6.10 -3.86 -26.27
C LEU A 70 -5.87 -2.50 -26.96
N PHE A 71 -5.46 -1.48 -26.21
CA PHE A 71 -5.39 -0.12 -26.76
C PHE A 71 -4.23 0.08 -27.73
N LEU A 72 -3.07 -0.58 -27.54
CA LEU A 72 -1.95 -0.48 -28.48
C LEU A 72 -2.22 -1.24 -29.78
N ASN A 73 -2.80 -2.44 -29.75
CA ASN A 73 -3.08 -3.21 -30.96
C ASN A 73 -4.24 -2.63 -31.79
N PHE A 74 -5.23 -2.01 -31.13
CA PHE A 74 -6.40 -1.43 -31.82
C PHE A 74 -6.34 0.10 -31.95
N ARG A 75 -5.19 0.74 -31.67
CA ARG A 75 -5.07 2.21 -31.63
C ARG A 75 -5.55 2.89 -32.91
N ASP A 76 -5.21 2.34 -34.08
CA ASP A 76 -5.50 2.95 -35.38
C ASP A 76 -7.01 2.89 -35.68
N ALA A 77 -7.66 1.79 -35.30
CA ALA A 77 -9.11 1.62 -35.42
C ALA A 77 -9.89 2.46 -34.40
N LEU A 78 -9.25 2.76 -33.26
CA LEU A 78 -9.82 3.53 -32.16
C LEU A 78 -9.55 5.04 -32.27
N GLY A 79 -8.72 5.46 -33.23
CA GLY A 79 -8.32 6.86 -33.41
C GLY A 79 -7.48 7.40 -32.25
N LEU A 80 -6.65 6.54 -31.64
CA LEU A 80 -5.78 6.89 -30.53
C LEU A 80 -4.33 7.05 -31.00
N SER A 81 -3.65 8.08 -30.48
CA SER A 81 -2.19 8.15 -30.50
C SER A 81 -1.57 7.07 -29.61
N LYS A 82 -0.25 6.87 -29.75
CA LYS A 82 0.49 5.90 -28.93
C LYS A 82 0.46 6.30 -27.45
N GLU A 83 0.64 7.59 -27.18
CA GLU A 83 0.66 8.16 -25.84
C GLU A 83 -0.71 8.05 -25.18
N GLU A 84 -1.80 8.33 -25.91
CA GLU A 84 -3.16 8.15 -25.41
C GLU A 84 -3.46 6.69 -25.09
N ALA A 85 -3.05 5.73 -25.94
CA ALA A 85 -3.23 4.30 -25.69
C ALA A 85 -2.49 3.83 -24.42
N ILE A 86 -1.26 4.32 -24.20
CA ILE A 86 -0.48 4.04 -22.99
C ILE A 86 -1.18 4.62 -21.75
N LEU A 87 -1.61 5.88 -21.82
CA LEU A 87 -2.32 6.57 -20.73
C LEU A 87 -3.61 5.84 -20.36
N MET A 88 -4.41 5.43 -21.34
CA MET A 88 -5.62 4.65 -21.09
C MET A 88 -5.30 3.32 -20.40
N GLY A 89 -4.23 2.63 -20.80
CA GLY A 89 -3.78 1.40 -20.15
C GLY A 89 -3.39 1.61 -18.69
N LEU A 90 -2.51 2.58 -18.42
CA LEU A 90 -1.99 2.85 -17.08
C LEU A 90 -3.06 3.39 -16.12
N VAL A 91 -3.88 4.35 -16.57
CA VAL A 91 -4.95 4.91 -15.75
C VAL A 91 -6.01 3.85 -15.47
N GLY A 92 -6.37 3.02 -16.47
CA GLY A 92 -7.32 1.91 -16.28
C GLY A 92 -6.86 0.89 -15.25
N THR A 93 -5.58 0.49 -15.30
CA THR A 93 -5.02 -0.39 -14.29
C THR A 93 -4.98 0.26 -12.90
N THR A 94 -4.70 1.56 -12.81
CA THR A 94 -4.70 2.30 -11.54
C THR A 94 -6.10 2.34 -10.92
N VAL A 95 -7.13 2.64 -11.73
CA VAL A 95 -8.54 2.63 -11.31
C VAL A 95 -8.95 1.24 -10.84
N PHE A 96 -8.60 0.21 -11.62
CA PHE A 96 -8.84 -1.19 -11.27
C PHE A 96 -8.17 -1.58 -9.94
N GLY A 97 -6.87 -1.30 -9.79
CA GLY A 97 -6.10 -1.65 -8.60
C GLY A 97 -6.65 -0.96 -7.34
N SER A 98 -7.04 0.31 -7.47
CA SER A 98 -7.66 1.08 -6.38
C SER A 98 -9.02 0.49 -5.98
N ALA A 99 -9.84 0.10 -6.97
CA ALA A 99 -11.16 -0.49 -6.71
C ALA A 99 -11.06 -1.88 -6.06
N ILE A 100 -10.10 -2.71 -6.49
CA ILE A 100 -9.85 -4.02 -5.87
C ILE A 100 -9.32 -3.87 -4.45
N SER A 101 -8.37 -2.97 -4.24
CA SER A 101 -7.81 -2.78 -2.90
C SER A 101 -8.85 -2.26 -1.91
N MET A 102 -9.65 -1.28 -2.33
CA MET A 102 -10.77 -0.80 -1.50
C MET A 102 -11.78 -1.91 -1.21
N SER A 103 -12.06 -2.79 -2.17
CA SER A 103 -12.97 -3.92 -1.96
C SER A 103 -12.43 -4.94 -0.96
N GLY A 104 -11.12 -5.22 -0.99
CA GLY A 104 -10.46 -6.08 0.00
C GLY A 104 -10.51 -5.47 1.40
N THR A 105 -10.12 -4.20 1.52
CA THR A 105 -10.08 -3.47 2.80
C THR A 105 -11.45 -3.44 3.46
N VAL A 106 -12.50 -3.13 2.69
CA VAL A 106 -13.89 -3.11 3.19
C VAL A 106 -14.31 -4.47 3.79
N VAL A 107 -13.88 -5.59 3.19
CA VAL A 107 -14.20 -6.94 3.69
C VAL A 107 -13.45 -7.26 4.98
N ALA A 108 -12.18 -6.86 5.06
CA ALA A 108 -11.39 -6.99 6.27
C ALA A 108 -11.99 -6.16 7.42
N ASP A 109 -12.44 -4.94 7.13
CA ASP A 109 -13.13 -4.09 8.09
C ASP A 109 -14.43 -4.72 8.56
N TYR A 110 -15.24 -5.28 7.65
CA TYR A 110 -16.45 -6.00 8.05
C TYR A 110 -16.14 -7.18 8.98
N LYS A 111 -15.11 -7.98 8.66
CA LYS A 111 -14.69 -9.12 9.49
C LYS A 111 -14.29 -8.67 10.89
N ASN A 112 -13.40 -7.69 10.99
CA ASN A 112 -12.92 -7.15 12.26
C ASN A 112 -14.07 -6.51 13.07
N SER A 113 -14.96 -5.79 12.38
CA SER A 113 -16.08 -5.08 12.98
C SER A 113 -17.18 -6.01 13.49
N LEU A 114 -17.40 -7.14 12.82
CA LEU A 114 -18.33 -8.17 13.30
C LEU A 114 -17.81 -8.84 14.57
N TYR A 115 -16.49 -9.03 14.72
CA TYR A 115 -15.92 -9.59 15.95
C TYR A 115 -16.07 -8.69 17.17
N ILE A 116 -16.11 -7.37 16.98
CA ILE A 116 -16.35 -6.39 18.06
C ILE A 116 -17.85 -6.06 18.25
N GLY A 117 -18.75 -6.75 17.53
CA GLY A 117 -20.20 -6.58 17.69
C GLY A 117 -20.80 -5.36 16.97
N ASN A 118 -20.07 -4.73 16.05
CA ASN A 118 -20.58 -3.58 15.30
C ASN A 118 -21.49 -4.00 14.13
N ARG A 119 -22.43 -3.14 13.73
CA ARG A 119 -23.34 -3.40 12.61
C ARG A 119 -22.67 -3.06 11.27
N PRO A 120 -22.82 -3.90 10.22
CA PRO A 120 -22.28 -3.62 8.89
C PRO A 120 -22.65 -2.25 8.32
N TYR A 121 -23.85 -1.74 8.67
CA TYR A 121 -24.30 -0.43 8.23
C TYR A 121 -23.36 0.72 8.63
N HIS A 122 -22.83 0.71 9.86
CA HIS A 122 -21.95 1.78 10.35
C HIS A 122 -20.58 1.75 9.66
N ILE A 123 -20.09 0.54 9.35
CA ILE A 123 -18.82 0.33 8.64
C ILE A 123 -18.92 0.79 7.19
N SER A 124 -20.01 0.40 6.51
CA SER A 124 -20.27 0.82 5.14
C SER A 124 -20.31 2.34 5.03
N LYS A 125 -20.98 3.02 5.97
CA LYS A 125 -21.02 4.48 6.03
C LYS A 125 -19.64 5.08 6.26
N GLY A 126 -18.85 4.54 7.19
CA GLY A 126 -17.48 5.01 7.45
C GLY A 126 -16.60 4.92 6.21
N ASN A 127 -16.58 3.76 5.56
CA ASN A 127 -15.76 3.51 4.37
C ASN A 127 -16.17 4.40 3.20
N ILE A 128 -17.48 4.53 2.90
CA ILE A 128 -17.96 5.41 1.82
C ILE A 128 -17.57 6.87 2.08
N MET A 129 -17.72 7.35 3.33
CA MET A 129 -17.37 8.73 3.69
C MET A 129 -15.86 8.97 3.62
N GLY A 130 -15.04 7.95 3.88
CA GLY A 130 -13.58 8.01 3.80
C GLY A 130 -13.03 8.05 2.36
N VAL A 131 -13.76 7.54 1.37
CA VAL A 131 -13.29 7.49 -0.04
C VAL A 131 -12.97 8.87 -0.58
N VAL A 132 -13.82 9.87 -0.34
CA VAL A 132 -13.66 11.21 -0.93
C VAL A 132 -12.42 11.95 -0.40
N PRO A 133 -12.23 12.13 0.93
CA PRO A 133 -11.00 12.76 1.42
C PRO A 133 -9.77 11.90 1.12
N GLY A 134 -9.90 10.57 1.17
CA GLY A 134 -8.82 9.63 0.86
C GLY A 134 -8.35 9.73 -0.59
N SER A 135 -9.27 9.88 -1.56
CA SER A 135 -8.91 10.02 -2.98
C SER A 135 -8.25 11.37 -3.27
N ILE A 136 -8.70 12.45 -2.62
CA ILE A 136 -8.09 13.78 -2.76
C ILE A 136 -6.66 13.76 -2.21
N LEU A 137 -6.46 13.25 -0.99
CA LEU A 137 -5.13 13.15 -0.38
C LEU A 137 -4.22 12.19 -1.16
N GLY A 138 -4.75 11.03 -1.55
CA GLY A 138 -4.01 10.04 -2.33
C GLY A 138 -3.57 10.58 -3.69
N ALA A 139 -4.46 11.28 -4.42
CA ALA A 139 -4.11 11.92 -5.68
C ALA A 139 -3.08 13.05 -5.46
N GLY A 140 -3.24 13.87 -4.43
CA GLY A 140 -2.28 14.93 -4.10
C GLY A 140 -0.88 14.39 -3.82
N ILE A 141 -0.77 13.36 -2.98
CA ILE A 141 0.50 12.70 -2.67
C ILE A 141 1.07 12.03 -3.91
N ALA A 142 0.27 11.34 -4.71
CA ALA A 142 0.75 10.70 -5.95
C ALA A 142 1.31 11.71 -6.95
N ILE A 143 0.65 12.87 -7.13
CA ILE A 143 1.14 13.95 -7.99
C ILE A 143 2.46 14.51 -7.42
N PHE A 144 2.50 14.79 -6.12
CA PHE A 144 3.70 15.30 -5.45
C PHE A 144 4.90 14.34 -5.62
N LEU A 145 4.72 13.05 -5.33
CA LEU A 145 5.76 12.04 -5.51
C LEU A 145 6.16 11.88 -6.98
N SER A 146 5.20 11.95 -7.91
CA SER A 146 5.47 11.87 -9.35
C SER A 146 6.38 13.02 -9.83
N ILE A 147 6.12 14.25 -9.37
CA ILE A 147 6.95 15.42 -9.70
C ILE A 147 8.36 15.25 -9.14
N LEU A 148 8.49 14.87 -7.87
CA LEU A 148 9.81 14.68 -7.24
C LEU A 148 10.64 13.56 -7.87
N LEU A 149 9.97 12.49 -8.31
CA LEU A 149 10.61 11.40 -9.05
C LEU A 149 11.04 11.85 -10.45
N ALA A 150 10.20 12.62 -11.15
CA ALA A 150 10.52 13.16 -12.47
C ALA A 150 11.66 14.18 -12.44
N GLU A 151 11.76 14.97 -11.37
CA GLU A 151 12.84 15.94 -11.13
C GLU A 151 14.13 15.29 -10.59
N GLY A 152 14.11 13.98 -10.30
CA GLY A 152 15.27 13.24 -9.77
C GLY A 152 15.66 13.63 -8.34
N LYS A 153 14.80 14.36 -7.62
CA LYS A 153 15.03 14.77 -6.23
C LYS A 153 14.87 13.63 -5.23
N ILE A 154 14.06 12.64 -5.57
CA ILE A 154 13.84 11.43 -4.76
C ILE A 154 14.00 10.19 -5.63
N ASP A 155 14.80 9.24 -5.16
CA ASP A 155 14.83 7.87 -5.70
C ASP A 155 13.91 6.97 -4.84
N LEU A 156 12.72 6.70 -5.37
CA LEU A 156 11.77 5.78 -4.75
C LEU A 156 12.01 4.38 -5.26
N ILE A 157 12.34 3.47 -4.34
CA ILE A 157 12.36 2.03 -4.62
C ILE A 157 10.91 1.54 -4.75
N ALA A 158 10.31 1.75 -5.92
CA ALA A 158 8.93 1.40 -6.23
C ALA A 158 8.88 0.26 -7.27
N PRO A 159 9.06 -1.01 -6.85
CA PRO A 159 9.23 -2.09 -7.81
C PRO A 159 7.98 -2.32 -8.71
N GLN A 160 6.78 -1.88 -8.29
CA GLN A 160 5.54 -2.09 -9.07
C GLN A 160 5.50 -1.06 -10.19
N ALA A 161 5.83 0.18 -9.86
CA ALA A 161 5.96 1.26 -10.83
C ALA A 161 7.07 0.95 -11.85
N ASN A 162 8.22 0.46 -11.39
CA ASN A 162 9.32 0.06 -12.28
C ASN A 162 8.93 -1.09 -13.20
N ALA A 163 8.20 -2.09 -12.69
CA ALA A 163 7.68 -3.17 -13.52
C ALA A 163 6.62 -2.67 -14.53
N PHE A 164 5.72 -1.77 -14.13
CA PHE A 164 4.72 -1.16 -15.03
C PHE A 164 5.40 -0.37 -16.15
N ALA A 165 6.42 0.43 -15.84
CA ALA A 165 7.22 1.14 -16.82
C ALA A 165 7.90 0.16 -17.79
N THR A 166 8.53 -0.90 -17.27
CA THR A 166 9.20 -1.92 -18.08
C THR A 166 8.22 -2.62 -19.05
N PHE A 167 7.04 -3.02 -18.58
CA PHE A 167 6.02 -3.64 -19.44
C PHE A 167 5.45 -2.66 -20.47
N THR A 168 5.36 -1.38 -20.12
CA THR A 168 4.90 -0.34 -21.05
C THR A 168 5.92 -0.14 -22.17
N ILE A 169 7.21 -0.03 -21.84
CA ILE A 169 8.30 0.05 -22.83
C ILE A 169 8.30 -1.21 -23.72
N LEU A 170 8.23 -2.40 -23.11
CA LEU A 170 8.19 -3.68 -23.84
C LEU A 170 7.06 -3.74 -24.88
N LEU A 171 5.84 -3.34 -24.51
CA LEU A 171 4.67 -3.45 -25.38
C LEU A 171 4.52 -2.27 -26.34
N ALA A 172 4.88 -1.06 -25.92
CA ALA A 172 4.65 0.15 -26.69
C ALA A 172 5.82 0.48 -27.64
N GLU A 173 7.06 0.24 -27.22
CA GLU A 173 8.27 0.50 -28.00
C GLU A 173 8.78 -0.77 -28.70
N GLY A 174 8.33 -1.95 -28.25
CA GLY A 174 8.88 -3.22 -28.73
C GLY A 174 10.30 -3.45 -28.24
N GLU A 175 10.80 -2.61 -27.34
CA GLU A 175 12.11 -2.70 -26.74
C GLU A 175 12.03 -3.59 -25.50
N GLY A 176 12.44 -4.85 -25.66
CA GLY A 176 12.65 -5.75 -24.54
C GLY A 176 12.72 -7.22 -24.94
N ASP A 177 13.15 -8.05 -24.00
CA ASP A 177 13.39 -9.46 -24.25
C ASP A 177 12.12 -10.29 -23.99
N LEU A 178 11.32 -10.49 -25.04
CA LEU A 178 10.15 -11.37 -25.00
C LEU A 178 10.53 -12.82 -24.61
N LYS A 179 11.75 -13.27 -24.89
CA LYS A 179 12.21 -14.61 -24.50
C LYS A 179 12.42 -14.66 -22.99
N ALA A 180 13.00 -13.62 -22.40
CA ALA A 180 13.13 -13.50 -20.95
C ALA A 180 11.76 -13.45 -20.27
N LEU A 181 10.79 -12.69 -20.81
CA LEU A 181 9.42 -12.67 -20.30
C LEU A 181 8.77 -14.06 -20.38
N GLY A 182 8.89 -14.74 -21.52
CA GLY A 182 8.38 -16.10 -21.69
C GLY A 182 9.02 -17.10 -20.74
N LEU A 183 10.33 -17.00 -20.52
CA LEU A 183 11.06 -17.84 -19.56
C LEU A 183 10.60 -17.56 -18.13
N GLY A 184 10.36 -16.29 -17.76
CA GLY A 184 9.77 -15.91 -16.48
C GLY A 184 8.38 -16.51 -16.28
N PHE A 185 7.53 -16.48 -17.31
CA PHE A 185 6.20 -17.11 -17.27
C PHE A 185 6.31 -18.63 -17.04
N LEU A 186 7.19 -19.31 -17.79
CA LEU A 186 7.42 -20.75 -17.63
C LEU A 186 7.96 -21.10 -16.23
N LEU A 187 8.86 -20.28 -15.69
CA LEU A 187 9.39 -20.44 -14.34
C LEU A 187 8.30 -20.24 -13.28
N GLY A 188 7.39 -19.28 -13.48
CA GLY A 188 6.21 -19.10 -12.63
C GLY A 188 5.28 -20.30 -12.64
N CYS A 189 4.94 -20.83 -13.83
CA CYS A 189 4.15 -22.06 -13.96
C CYS A 189 4.84 -23.25 -13.29
N PHE A 190 6.15 -23.39 -13.50
CA PHE A 190 6.94 -24.44 -12.86
C PHE A 190 6.91 -24.31 -11.33
N ALA A 191 7.12 -23.12 -10.78
CA ALA A 191 7.09 -22.89 -9.33
C ALA A 191 5.71 -23.20 -8.73
N GLU A 192 4.63 -22.82 -9.41
CA GLU A 192 3.27 -23.16 -9.01
C GLU A 192 3.04 -24.67 -9.02
N TRP A 193 3.43 -25.38 -10.08
CA TRP A 193 3.28 -26.85 -10.14
C TRP A 193 4.17 -27.60 -9.16
N ALA A 194 5.38 -27.10 -8.88
CA ALA A 194 6.32 -27.74 -7.98
C ALA A 194 5.99 -27.53 -6.50
N THR A 195 5.43 -26.37 -6.14
CA THR A 195 5.29 -25.97 -4.72
C THR A 195 3.85 -25.71 -4.28
N GLY A 196 2.92 -25.48 -5.22
CA GLY A 196 1.59 -24.94 -4.93
C GLY A 196 1.60 -23.53 -4.33
N MET A 197 2.74 -22.84 -4.38
CA MET A 197 2.97 -21.50 -3.81
C MET A 197 3.69 -20.58 -4.81
N GLY A 198 3.42 -20.72 -6.12
CA GLY A 198 4.06 -19.95 -7.18
C GLY A 198 3.85 -18.43 -7.02
N THR A 199 2.70 -18.03 -6.49
CA THR A 199 2.42 -16.61 -6.17
C THR A 199 3.37 -16.06 -5.11
N SER A 200 3.56 -16.77 -3.99
CA SER A 200 4.48 -16.36 -2.92
C SER A 200 5.93 -16.33 -3.41
N PHE A 201 6.29 -17.28 -4.27
CA PHE A 201 7.61 -17.34 -4.89
C PHE A 201 7.87 -16.12 -5.80
N GLY A 202 6.93 -15.80 -6.69
CA GLY A 202 7.03 -14.63 -7.56
C GLY A 202 7.08 -13.30 -6.80
N LEU A 203 6.26 -13.15 -5.75
CA LEU A 203 6.30 -11.97 -4.87
C LEU A 203 7.65 -11.81 -4.17
N GLY A 204 8.27 -12.91 -3.74
CA GLY A 204 9.59 -12.90 -3.12
C GLY A 204 10.71 -12.50 -4.08
N MET A 205 10.63 -12.88 -5.36
CA MET A 205 11.59 -12.50 -6.39
C MET A 205 11.45 -11.05 -6.85
N TYR A 206 10.25 -10.51 -6.73
CA TYR A 206 9.91 -9.16 -7.18
C TYR A 206 10.50 -8.07 -6.25
N LEU A 207 10.79 -8.39 -4.99
CA LEU A 207 11.39 -7.46 -4.04
C LEU A 207 12.93 -7.43 -4.17
N PRO A 208 13.55 -6.24 -4.15
CA PRO A 208 14.99 -6.09 -4.01
C PRO A 208 15.56 -6.95 -2.88
N THR A 209 16.70 -7.60 -3.15
CA THR A 209 17.30 -8.59 -2.25
C THR A 209 17.51 -8.04 -0.84
N LEU A 210 17.87 -6.76 -0.72
CA LEU A 210 18.05 -6.07 0.56
C LEU A 210 16.78 -6.07 1.42
N MET A 211 15.59 -5.98 0.82
CA MET A 211 14.30 -6.05 1.53
C MET A 211 13.85 -7.50 1.77
N THR A 212 14.20 -8.41 0.86
CA THR A 212 13.86 -9.83 0.99
C THR A 212 14.62 -10.49 2.13
N PHE A 213 15.86 -10.09 2.41
CA PHE A 213 16.67 -10.68 3.49
C PHE A 213 16.01 -10.57 4.88
N PRO A 214 15.60 -9.38 5.36
CA PRO A 214 14.86 -9.26 6.64
C PRO A 214 13.61 -10.13 6.69
N MET A 215 12.83 -10.20 5.60
CA MET A 215 11.64 -11.05 5.54
C MET A 215 11.98 -12.55 5.64
N LEU A 216 13.02 -12.98 4.93
CA LEU A 216 13.50 -14.36 4.95
C LEU A 216 14.07 -14.74 6.32
N ILE A 217 14.85 -13.85 6.94
CA ILE A 217 15.37 -14.02 8.30
C ILE A 217 14.21 -14.08 9.30
N GLY A 218 13.23 -13.18 9.19
CA GLY A 218 12.05 -13.16 10.05
C GLY A 218 11.19 -14.40 9.92
N GLY A 219 10.94 -14.87 8.70
CA GLY A 219 10.24 -16.12 8.41
C GLY A 219 10.99 -17.33 8.97
N GLY A 220 12.29 -17.43 8.71
CA GLY A 220 13.14 -18.50 9.25
C GLY A 220 13.22 -18.50 10.78
N ALA A 221 13.32 -17.32 11.40
CA ALA A 221 13.32 -17.16 12.85
C ALA A 221 11.97 -17.57 13.47
N ARG A 222 10.86 -17.22 12.81
CA ARG A 222 9.52 -17.65 13.20
C ARG A 222 9.38 -19.18 13.13
N ASP A 223 9.76 -19.78 12.01
CA ASP A 223 9.68 -21.23 11.82
C ASP A 223 10.54 -21.97 12.85
N TRP A 224 11.77 -21.48 13.08
CA TRP A 224 12.65 -22.02 14.11
C TRP A 224 12.03 -21.94 15.51
N TRP A 225 11.41 -20.80 15.85
CA TRP A 225 10.74 -20.61 17.14
C TRP A 225 9.50 -21.50 17.28
N GLU A 226 8.70 -21.62 16.21
CA GLU A 226 7.51 -22.48 16.22
C GLU A 226 7.90 -23.94 16.45
N GLU A 227 8.94 -24.42 15.77
CA GLU A 227 9.43 -25.79 15.90
C GLU A 227 10.04 -26.06 17.28
N ARG A 228 10.91 -25.16 17.79
CA ARG A 228 11.68 -25.43 19.02
C ARG A 228 11.00 -24.99 20.31
N LYS A 229 10.08 -24.02 20.27
CA LYS A 229 9.48 -23.44 21.48
C LYS A 229 7.97 -23.66 21.53
N LEU A 230 7.25 -23.40 20.43
CA LEU A 230 5.79 -23.48 20.43
C LEU A 230 5.29 -24.93 20.43
N LYS A 231 5.66 -25.73 19.42
CA LYS A 231 5.20 -27.13 19.29
C LYS A 231 5.46 -27.98 20.54
N PRO A 232 6.65 -27.94 21.19
CA PRO A 232 6.90 -28.73 22.40
C PRO A 232 6.06 -28.29 23.60
N LYS A 233 5.73 -26.99 23.70
CA LYS A 233 4.83 -26.49 24.74
C LYS A 233 3.39 -26.95 24.49
N VAL A 234 2.94 -26.85 23.24
CA VAL A 234 1.60 -27.28 22.83
C VAL A 234 1.42 -28.77 23.04
N GLU A 235 2.40 -29.60 22.69
CA GLU A 235 2.32 -31.06 22.89
C GLU A 235 2.26 -31.43 24.38
N LYS A 236 3.02 -30.76 25.24
CA LYS A 236 2.93 -30.95 26.70
C LYS A 236 1.54 -30.62 27.25
N ILE A 237 0.90 -29.57 26.73
CA ILE A 237 -0.48 -29.20 27.09
C ILE A 237 -1.44 -30.26 26.54
N ARG A 238 -1.23 -30.73 25.30
CA ARG A 238 -2.04 -31.75 24.65
C ARG A 238 -2.08 -33.05 25.45
N SER A 239 -0.94 -33.49 25.98
CA SER A 239 -0.88 -34.69 26.83
C SER A 239 -1.54 -34.52 28.20
N LYS A 240 -1.65 -33.29 28.73
CA LYS A 240 -2.18 -33.03 30.09
C LYS A 240 -3.65 -32.64 30.11
N GLU A 241 -4.05 -31.77 29.20
CA GLU A 241 -5.35 -31.06 29.21
C GLU A 241 -6.22 -31.42 27.99
N GLY A 242 -5.70 -32.27 27.10
CA GLY A 242 -6.40 -32.74 25.91
C GLY A 242 -6.27 -31.80 24.70
N ASN A 243 -6.75 -32.30 23.56
CA ASN A 243 -6.48 -31.71 22.25
C ASN A 243 -7.13 -30.33 22.05
N LYS A 244 -8.36 -30.15 22.57
CA LYS A 244 -9.13 -28.90 22.40
C LYS A 244 -8.48 -27.71 23.12
N VAL A 245 -7.91 -27.95 24.30
CA VAL A 245 -7.24 -26.89 25.08
C VAL A 245 -5.88 -26.55 24.46
N ALA A 246 -5.14 -27.56 24.00
CA ALA A 246 -3.87 -27.36 23.31
C ALA A 246 -3.99 -26.50 22.05
N GLU A 247 -4.98 -26.78 21.18
CA GLU A 247 -5.21 -25.98 19.97
C GLU A 247 -5.63 -24.54 20.30
N ARG A 248 -6.50 -24.33 21.30
CA ARG A 248 -6.87 -22.99 21.76
C ARG A 248 -5.64 -22.22 22.26
N MET A 249 -4.79 -22.84 23.07
CA MET A 249 -3.59 -22.22 23.61
C MET A 249 -2.55 -21.92 22.51
N ARG A 250 -2.40 -22.82 21.53
CA ARG A 250 -1.58 -22.59 20.34
C ARG A 250 -2.04 -21.33 19.59
N ALA A 251 -3.35 -21.22 19.33
CA ALA A 251 -3.93 -20.07 18.65
C ALA A 251 -3.68 -18.76 19.43
N ILE A 252 -3.89 -18.75 20.75
CA ILE A 252 -3.65 -17.58 21.60
C ILE A 252 -2.17 -17.17 21.57
N MET A 253 -1.24 -18.13 21.67
CA MET A 253 0.20 -17.84 21.63
C MET A 253 0.63 -17.25 20.27
N LEU A 254 0.12 -17.79 19.16
CA LEU A 254 0.38 -17.25 17.83
C LEU A 254 -0.21 -15.85 17.65
N LEU A 255 -1.46 -15.65 18.06
CA LEU A 255 -2.12 -14.35 18.03
C LEU A 255 -1.36 -13.29 18.85
N ALA A 256 -0.87 -13.66 20.03
CA ALA A 256 -0.08 -12.75 20.87
C ALA A 256 1.20 -12.27 20.15
N THR A 257 1.95 -13.20 19.52
CA THR A 257 3.14 -12.81 18.75
C THR A 257 2.81 -11.91 17.56
N PHE A 258 1.71 -12.21 16.86
CA PHE A 258 1.24 -11.40 15.74
C PHE A 258 0.82 -10.00 16.18
N MET A 259 0.10 -9.88 17.30
CA MET A 259 -0.32 -8.58 17.84
C MET A 259 0.87 -7.71 18.26
N ILE A 260 1.91 -8.29 18.86
CA ILE A 260 3.13 -7.55 19.21
C ILE A 260 3.81 -7.05 17.92
N ALA A 261 3.97 -7.91 16.92
CA ALA A 261 4.54 -7.52 15.63
C ALA A 261 3.73 -6.43 14.92
N ALA A 262 2.41 -6.57 14.86
CA ALA A 262 1.51 -5.58 14.28
C ALA A 262 1.59 -4.23 15.03
N GLY A 263 1.69 -4.27 16.36
CA GLY A 263 1.90 -3.07 17.18
C GLY A 263 3.23 -2.37 16.88
N MET A 264 4.32 -3.13 16.73
CA MET A 264 5.63 -2.57 16.36
C MET A 264 5.61 -1.96 14.94
N LEU A 265 5.04 -2.65 13.96
CA LEU A 265 4.89 -2.13 12.58
C LEU A 265 4.03 -0.86 12.53
N THR A 266 2.96 -0.83 13.31
CA THR A 266 2.11 0.36 13.43
C THR A 266 2.88 1.53 14.06
N GLY A 267 3.69 1.25 15.09
CA GLY A 267 4.58 2.25 15.70
C GLY A 267 5.61 2.79 14.71
N GLU A 268 6.26 1.92 13.93
CA GLU A 268 7.18 2.32 12.86
C GLU A 268 6.49 3.20 11.82
N ALA A 269 5.28 2.84 11.39
CA ALA A 269 4.51 3.63 10.42
C ALA A 269 4.18 5.03 10.96
N PHE A 270 3.79 5.15 12.23
CA PHE A 270 3.56 6.47 12.86
C PHE A 270 4.83 7.32 12.88
N LEU A 271 5.95 6.74 13.29
CA LEU A 271 7.24 7.42 13.30
C LEU A 271 7.67 7.86 11.90
N GLY A 272 7.39 7.04 10.87
CA GLY A 272 7.66 7.37 9.47
C GLY A 272 6.83 8.57 8.99
N VAL A 273 5.52 8.57 9.24
CA VAL A 273 4.62 9.68 8.88
C VAL A 273 5.03 10.97 9.59
N GLU A 274 5.34 10.89 10.87
CA GLU A 274 5.81 12.04 11.66
C GLU A 274 7.15 12.58 11.14
N SER A 275 8.11 11.68 10.87
CA SER A 275 9.42 12.06 10.34
C SER A 275 9.29 12.74 8.97
N ALA A 276 8.39 12.23 8.11
CA ALA A 276 8.10 12.83 6.82
C ALA A 276 7.44 14.22 6.96
N ALA A 277 6.50 14.38 7.91
CA ALA A 277 5.89 15.67 8.18
C ALA A 277 6.91 16.70 8.69
N LEU A 278 7.80 16.29 9.59
CA LEU A 278 8.90 17.15 10.06
C LEU A 278 9.87 17.48 8.93
N ALA A 279 10.25 16.51 8.09
CA ALA A 279 11.09 16.75 6.92
C ALA A 279 10.46 17.77 5.95
N ALA A 280 9.16 17.71 5.73
CA ALA A 280 8.46 18.71 4.91
C ALA A 280 8.48 20.11 5.54
N VAL A 281 8.44 20.21 6.88
CA VAL A 281 8.61 21.49 7.58
C VAL A 281 10.05 21.98 7.50
N ASP A 282 11.04 21.07 7.52
CA ASP A 282 12.46 21.42 7.36
C ASP A 282 12.71 22.18 6.05
N GLU A 283 11.97 21.89 4.98
CA GLU A 283 12.10 22.52 3.66
C GLU A 283 11.34 23.86 3.52
N LEU A 284 10.57 24.28 4.52
CA LEU A 284 9.84 25.55 4.44
C LEU A 284 10.80 26.75 4.43
N PRO A 285 10.50 27.83 3.68
CA PRO A 285 11.28 29.05 3.70
C PRO A 285 11.32 29.62 5.12
N SER A 286 12.52 29.84 5.65
CA SER A 286 12.70 30.45 6.98
C SER A 286 12.56 31.98 6.95
N GLY A 287 12.60 32.59 5.75
CA GLY A 287 12.64 34.04 5.56
C GLY A 287 13.99 34.67 5.92
N GLY A 288 15.04 33.85 6.08
CA GLY A 288 16.40 34.25 6.44
C GLY A 288 17.31 34.62 5.26
N GLU A 289 18.62 34.59 5.50
CA GLU A 289 19.64 34.96 4.51
C GLU A 289 19.80 33.88 3.42
N GLN A 290 20.42 34.22 2.29
CA GLN A 290 20.79 33.19 1.32
C GLN A 290 22.00 32.43 1.86
N VAL A 291 21.91 31.10 1.87
CA VAL A 291 22.96 30.19 2.33
C VAL A 291 23.60 29.48 1.13
N PRO A 292 24.92 29.15 1.19
CA PRO A 292 25.55 28.37 0.14
C PRO A 292 24.87 27.01 -0.02
N GLU A 293 24.55 26.63 -1.25
CA GLU A 293 24.01 25.32 -1.55
C GLU A 293 25.11 24.27 -1.38
N MET A 294 24.84 23.24 -0.59
CA MET A 294 25.84 22.24 -0.19
C MET A 294 25.50 20.88 -0.83
N MET A 295 26.46 20.27 -1.50
CA MET A 295 26.35 18.89 -1.99
C MET A 295 27.36 18.02 -1.22
N GLY A 296 26.88 17.09 -0.40
CA GLY A 296 27.77 16.20 0.37
C GLY A 296 28.71 16.93 1.35
N GLY A 297 28.34 18.12 1.82
CA GLY A 297 29.14 18.91 2.79
C GLY A 297 30.17 19.85 2.15
N VAL A 298 30.20 20.00 0.82
CA VAL A 298 30.98 21.02 0.12
C VAL A 298 30.06 22.03 -0.58
N PRO A 299 30.40 23.33 -0.57
CA PRO A 299 29.65 24.35 -1.30
C PRO A 299 29.69 24.08 -2.80
N LEU A 300 28.52 24.07 -3.44
CA LEU A 300 28.41 24.01 -4.88
C LEU A 300 28.94 25.30 -5.49
N LEU A 301 29.75 25.15 -6.53
CA LEU A 301 30.26 26.26 -7.31
C LEU A 301 29.59 26.27 -8.68
N ASP A 302 29.27 27.45 -9.18
CA ASP A 302 28.83 27.64 -10.56
C ASP A 302 30.01 27.48 -11.54
N ASP A 303 29.71 27.50 -12.85
CA ASP A 303 30.70 27.38 -13.92
C ASP A 303 31.77 28.51 -13.88
N ASP A 304 31.49 29.61 -13.19
CA ASP A 304 32.36 30.78 -13.00
C ASP A 304 33.18 30.72 -11.68
N GLY A 305 32.97 29.69 -10.85
CA GLY A 305 33.67 29.47 -9.58
C GLY A 305 33.11 30.21 -8.36
N ASN A 306 31.91 30.79 -8.46
CA ASN A 306 31.20 31.39 -7.32
C ASN A 306 30.31 30.38 -6.63
N GLN A 307 30.00 30.61 -5.35
CA GLN A 307 29.09 29.75 -4.60
C GLN A 307 27.66 29.90 -5.09
N VAL A 308 27.01 28.76 -5.38
CA VAL A 308 25.56 28.72 -5.64
C VAL A 308 24.86 28.98 -4.31
N MET A 309 23.94 29.94 -4.29
CA MET A 309 23.23 30.36 -3.07
C MET A 309 21.76 29.95 -3.17
N ARG A 310 21.21 29.39 -2.09
CA ARG A 310 19.79 29.06 -1.96
C ARG A 310 19.15 29.82 -0.79
N GLU A 311 17.83 29.91 -0.77
CA GLU A 311 17.12 30.43 0.40
C GLU A 311 17.32 29.52 1.62
N GLU A 312 17.60 30.11 2.79
CA GLU A 312 17.69 29.38 4.06
C GLU A 312 16.34 28.74 4.38
N VAL A 313 16.33 27.43 4.54
CA VAL A 313 15.14 26.67 4.93
C VAL A 313 15.11 26.46 6.44
N MET A 314 13.94 26.17 7.01
CA MET A 314 13.77 25.98 8.46
C MET A 314 14.75 24.96 9.07
N GLY A 315 15.10 23.91 8.34
CA GLY A 315 16.07 22.89 8.76
C GLY A 315 17.48 23.43 9.02
N ASP A 316 17.86 24.53 8.36
CA ASP A 316 19.20 25.13 8.48
C ASP A 316 19.34 26.03 9.73
N VAL A 317 18.21 26.38 10.37
CA VAL A 317 18.16 27.34 11.48
C VAL A 317 18.64 26.70 12.79
N SER A 318 19.64 27.30 13.44
CA SER A 318 20.32 26.73 14.62
C SER A 318 19.43 26.30 15.81
N TRP A 319 18.29 26.98 16.05
CA TRP A 319 17.38 26.62 17.14
C TRP A 319 16.33 25.58 16.74
N TYR A 320 16.10 25.42 15.44
CA TYR A 320 15.02 24.60 14.91
C TYR A 320 15.19 23.10 15.22
N PRO A 321 16.40 22.48 15.20
CA PRO A 321 16.58 21.10 15.62
C PRO A 321 16.08 20.79 17.04
N MET A 322 16.23 21.74 17.97
CA MET A 322 15.73 21.58 19.35
C MET A 322 14.21 21.64 19.40
N VAL A 323 13.60 22.52 18.61
CA VAL A 323 12.14 22.60 18.49
C VAL A 323 11.58 21.38 17.78
N ARG A 324 12.25 20.88 16.74
CA ARG A 324 11.93 19.62 16.06
C ARG A 324 11.94 18.44 17.02
N MET A 325 13.00 18.28 17.82
CA MET A 325 13.07 17.22 18.83
C MET A 325 11.99 17.38 19.90
N GLY A 326 11.74 18.60 20.37
CA GLY A 326 10.68 18.89 21.33
C GLY A 326 9.28 18.56 20.79
N ALA A 327 9.00 18.96 19.54
CA ALA A 327 7.76 18.66 18.85
C ALA A 327 7.58 17.16 18.66
N PHE A 328 8.63 16.44 18.24
CA PHE A 328 8.62 14.99 18.07
C PHE A 328 8.26 14.26 19.38
N ILE A 329 8.93 14.61 20.48
CA ILE A 329 8.62 14.03 21.80
C ILE A 329 7.19 14.35 22.21
N LEU A 330 6.76 15.61 22.04
CA LEU A 330 5.42 16.06 22.42
C LEU A 330 4.33 15.31 21.65
N ILE A 331 4.46 15.20 20.33
CA ILE A 331 3.51 14.49 19.45
C ILE A 331 3.40 13.03 19.89
N ASN A 332 4.53 12.34 20.09
CA ASN A 332 4.53 10.94 20.53
C ASN A 332 3.90 10.74 21.91
N VAL A 333 4.18 11.63 22.87
CA VAL A 333 3.57 11.57 24.21
C VAL A 333 2.07 11.81 24.14
N LEU A 334 1.61 12.79 23.35
CA LEU A 334 0.19 13.07 23.15
C LEU A 334 -0.51 11.92 22.43
N LEU A 335 0.10 11.34 21.41
CA LEU A 335 -0.44 10.19 20.69
C LEU A 335 -0.56 8.98 21.62
N ALA A 336 0.49 8.65 22.37
CA ALA A 336 0.48 7.57 23.35
C ALA A 336 -0.59 7.79 24.43
N GLY A 337 -0.72 9.02 24.95
CA GLY A 337 -1.77 9.40 25.89
C GLY A 337 -3.17 9.25 25.30
N SER A 338 -3.37 9.67 24.05
CA SER A 338 -4.64 9.57 23.32
C SER A 338 -5.05 8.12 23.10
N ILE A 339 -4.13 7.26 22.66
CA ILE A 339 -4.35 5.82 22.49
C ILE A 339 -4.69 5.18 23.83
N TYR A 340 -3.93 5.48 24.89
CA TYR A 340 -4.20 4.98 26.24
C TYR A 340 -5.60 5.39 26.73
N MET A 341 -5.98 6.66 26.55
CA MET A 341 -7.31 7.13 26.94
C MET A 341 -8.43 6.46 26.14
N LEU A 342 -8.24 6.27 24.83
CA LEU A 342 -9.19 5.56 23.97
C LEU A 342 -9.36 4.11 24.42
N PHE A 343 -8.26 3.39 24.67
CA PHE A 343 -8.30 1.99 25.08
C PHE A 343 -8.84 1.83 26.49
N ARG A 344 -8.57 2.79 27.38
CA ARG A 344 -9.17 2.84 28.72
C ARG A 344 -10.68 3.07 28.63
N LYS A 345 -11.14 4.02 27.80
CA LYS A 345 -12.58 4.25 27.58
C LYS A 345 -13.28 3.06 26.93
N ALA A 346 -12.58 2.31 26.07
CA ALA A 346 -13.07 1.09 25.45
C ALA A 346 -13.01 -0.15 26.36
N GLY A 347 -12.56 -0.02 27.62
CA GLY A 347 -12.48 -1.14 28.56
C GLY A 347 -11.36 -2.15 28.26
N ILE A 348 -10.45 -1.84 27.34
CA ILE A 348 -9.33 -2.71 26.98
C ILE A 348 -8.23 -2.63 28.06
N ILE A 349 -8.03 -1.45 28.65
CA ILE A 349 -7.01 -1.18 29.67
C ILE A 349 -7.68 -0.65 30.94
N GLY A 350 -7.65 -1.44 32.03
CA GLY A 350 -8.18 -1.06 33.33
C GLY A 350 -8.46 -2.27 34.23
N PRO A 351 -8.68 -2.08 35.55
CA PRO A 351 -9.09 -3.16 36.43
C PRO A 351 -10.44 -3.72 35.98
N LYS A 352 -10.49 -5.04 35.71
CA LYS A 352 -11.65 -5.75 35.17
C LYS A 352 -12.91 -5.64 36.04
N ASP A 353 -12.74 -5.31 37.32
CA ASP A 353 -13.82 -5.22 38.29
C ASP A 353 -14.78 -4.05 38.01
N GLN A 354 -14.32 -2.98 37.37
CA GLN A 354 -15.15 -1.81 37.02
C GLN A 354 -15.97 -2.00 35.73
N LEU A 355 -15.64 -3.00 34.90
CA LEU A 355 -16.38 -3.28 33.67
C LEU A 355 -17.66 -4.07 33.91
N MET A 356 -17.73 -4.86 34.99
CA MET A 356 -18.98 -5.53 35.40
C MET A 356 -19.98 -4.55 36.03
N GLU A 357 -19.53 -3.49 36.69
CA GLU A 357 -20.44 -2.49 37.28
C GLU A 357 -21.05 -1.55 36.21
N ALA A 358 -20.33 -1.25 35.13
CA ALA A 358 -20.84 -0.39 34.06
C ALA A 358 -21.80 -1.09 33.07
N GLU A 359 -21.90 -2.43 33.10
CA GLU A 359 -22.90 -3.19 32.33
C GLU A 359 -24.16 -3.52 33.16
N LEU A 360 -24.21 -3.13 34.44
CA LEU A 360 -25.32 -3.40 35.36
C LEU A 360 -26.15 -2.15 35.76
N ASP A 361 -25.85 -0.98 35.19
CA ASP A 361 -26.67 0.25 35.25
C ASP A 361 -27.12 0.71 33.85
#